data_AF-A0A078M8R8-F1
#
_entry.id   AF-A0A078M8R8-F1
#
_cell.length_a   1.000
_cell.length_b   1.000
_cell.length_c   1.000
_cell.angle_alpha   90.00
_cell.angle_beta   90.00
_cell.angle_gamma   90.00
#
_symmetry.space_group_name_H-M   'P 1'
#
loop_
_entity.id
_entity.type
_entity.pdbx_description
1 polymer ?
#
loop_
_entity_poly.entity_id
_entity_poly.type
_entity_poly.pdbx_seq_one_letter_code
_entity_poly.pdbx_strand_id
1 'polypeptide(L)'
;MLATHHIEVNPKVYENYGEEELSNVIKHELCHYHLHLANLGYQHRDADFKQLAKRVGAPRFCQPLAPRKYSHKYQCERCATSYQRQRKIDTTRYRCGRCKGKINKIE
;
A
#
# COMPACT_ATOMS: atom_id res chain seq x y z
N MET A 1 4.00 -8.58 13.87
CA MET A 1 5.47 -8.63 13.75
C MET A 1 6.22 -8.48 15.07
N LEU A 2 5.88 -7.54 15.97
CA LEU A 2 6.83 -7.14 17.05
C LEU A 2 6.73 -7.87 18.40
N ALA A 3 5.92 -8.91 18.52
CA ALA A 3 5.93 -9.77 19.72
C ALA A 3 6.78 -11.05 19.52
N THR A 4 7.00 -11.48 18.27
CA THR A 4 7.57 -12.80 17.94
C THR A 4 8.87 -12.73 17.15
N HIS A 5 9.37 -11.53 16.81
CA HIS A 5 10.59 -11.34 16.01
C HIS A 5 10.62 -12.09 14.66
N HIS A 6 9.46 -12.48 14.12
CA HIS A 6 9.37 -13.16 12.83
C HIS A 6 9.28 -12.15 11.68
N ILE A 7 10.09 -12.37 10.64
CA ILE A 7 9.99 -11.70 9.36
C ILE A 7 9.17 -12.59 8.43
N GLU A 8 8.01 -12.10 8.00
CA GLU A 8 7.12 -12.80 7.08
C GLU A 8 7.29 -12.23 5.68
N VAL A 9 7.57 -13.11 4.70
CA VAL A 9 7.71 -12.72 3.30
C VAL A 9 6.77 -13.57 2.46
N ASN A 10 6.07 -12.94 1.51
CA ASN A 10 5.15 -13.64 0.63
C ASN A 10 5.93 -14.34 -0.52
N PRO A 11 5.84 -15.67 -0.69
CA PRO A 11 6.56 -16.39 -1.75
C PRO A 11 6.19 -15.91 -3.16
N LYS A 12 4.98 -15.35 -3.34
CA LYS A 12 4.53 -14.79 -4.62
C LYS A 12 5.39 -13.63 -5.11
N VAL A 13 6.14 -12.96 -4.22
CA VAL A 13 7.09 -11.92 -4.62
C VAL A 13 8.16 -12.51 -5.53
N TYR A 14 8.74 -13.65 -5.11
CA TYR A 14 9.72 -14.36 -5.90
C TYR A 14 9.11 -14.93 -7.18
N GLU A 15 7.94 -15.55 -7.08
CA GLU A 15 7.24 -16.14 -8.23
C GLU A 15 6.94 -15.12 -9.33
N ASN A 16 6.56 -13.89 -8.94
CA ASN A 16 6.14 -12.86 -9.90
C ASN A 16 7.28 -11.94 -10.37
N TYR A 17 8.27 -11.66 -9.52
CA TYR A 17 9.26 -10.60 -9.74
C TYR A 17 10.72 -11.06 -9.58
N GLY A 18 10.95 -12.31 -9.17
CA GLY A 18 12.27 -12.90 -9.05
C GLY A 18 13.04 -12.53 -7.78
N GLU A 19 14.31 -12.90 -7.78
CA GLU A 19 15.20 -12.80 -6.61
C GLU A 19 15.51 -11.35 -6.21
N GLU A 20 15.63 -10.44 -7.19
CA GLU A 20 15.94 -9.04 -6.91
C GLU A 20 14.84 -8.38 -6.07
N GLU A 21 13.58 -8.57 -6.45
CA GLU A 21 12.46 -8.04 -5.69
C GLU A 21 12.32 -8.74 -4.34
N LEU A 22 12.57 -10.05 -4.27
CA LEU A 22 12.61 -10.76 -2.99
C LEU A 22 13.67 -10.18 -2.05
N SER A 23 14.88 -9.92 -2.55
CA SER A 23 15.97 -9.28 -1.81
C SER A 23 15.56 -7.89 -1.31
N ASN A 24 14.86 -7.12 -2.15
CA ASN A 24 14.33 -5.82 -1.79
C ASN A 24 13.31 -5.89 -0.64
N VAL A 25 12.38 -6.86 -0.68
CA VAL A 25 11.42 -7.09 0.42
C VAL A 25 12.14 -7.51 1.70
N ILE A 26 13.11 -8.42 1.62
CA ILE A 26 13.87 -8.86 2.79
C ILE A 26 14.64 -7.70 3.42
N LYS A 27 15.33 -6.88 2.62
CA LYS A 27 16.05 -5.69 3.12
C LYS A 27 15.09 -4.69 3.80
N HIS A 28 13.89 -4.53 3.26
CA HIS A 28 12.86 -3.68 3.83
C HIS A 28 12.43 -4.15 5.23
N GLU A 29 12.08 -5.42 5.37
CA GLU A 29 11.67 -6.00 6.66
C GLU A 29 12.83 -6.00 7.67
N LEU A 30 14.06 -6.21 7.21
CA LEU A 30 15.26 -6.08 8.06
C LEU A 30 15.48 -4.65 8.57
N CYS A 31 15.13 -3.62 7.79
CA CYS A 31 15.18 -2.23 8.27
C CYS A 31 14.19 -2.02 9.43
N HIS A 32 12.97 -2.53 9.29
CA HIS A 32 11.97 -2.50 10.37
C HIS A 32 12.50 -3.21 11.62
N TYR A 33 13.02 -4.41 11.43
CA TYR A 33 13.52 -5.25 12.50
C TYR A 33 14.69 -4.60 13.25
N HIS A 34 15.69 -4.10 12.52
CA HIS A 34 16.87 -3.45 13.09
C HIS A 34 16.49 -2.23 13.93
N LEU A 35 15.64 -1.34 13.39
CA LEU A 35 15.23 -0.13 14.10
C LEU A 35 14.35 -0.43 15.31
N HIS A 36 13.54 -1.48 15.23
CA HIS A 36 12.78 -1.94 16.38
C HIS A 36 13.70 -2.42 17.52
N LEU A 37 14.71 -3.25 17.23
CA LEU A 37 15.69 -3.69 18.23
C LEU A 37 16.48 -2.52 18.83
N ALA A 38 16.76 -1.49 18.03
CA ALA A 38 17.46 -0.29 18.46
C ALA A 38 16.56 0.72 19.22
N ASN A 39 15.27 0.42 19.43
CA ASN A 39 14.28 1.36 19.97
C ASN A 39 14.22 2.71 19.23
N LEU A 40 14.43 2.69 17.91
CA LEU A 40 14.35 3.85 17.02
C LEU A 40 13.03 3.86 16.22
N GLY A 41 12.80 4.94 15.46
CA GLY A 41 11.63 5.09 14.61
C GLY A 41 11.61 4.09 13.45
N TYR A 42 10.96 2.94 13.66
CA TYR A 42 10.91 1.85 12.69
C TYR A 42 9.75 1.96 11.69
N GLN A 43 8.82 2.90 11.80
CA GLN A 43 7.66 2.99 10.89
C GLN A 43 8.03 3.73 9.60
N HIS A 44 7.33 3.48 8.48
CA HIS A 44 7.62 4.15 7.19
C HIS A 44 7.57 5.68 7.24
N ARG A 45 6.83 6.24 8.21
CA ARG A 45 6.71 7.68 8.42
C ARG A 45 7.93 8.29 9.12
N ASP A 46 8.68 7.48 9.86
CA ASP A 46 9.76 7.92 10.73
C ASP A 46 11.01 8.30 9.93
N ALA A 47 11.80 9.22 10.49
CA ALA A 47 13.03 9.69 9.84
C ALA A 47 14.10 8.59 9.81
N ASP A 48 14.25 7.84 10.91
CA ASP A 48 15.25 6.78 11.04
C ASP A 48 15.06 5.69 9.97
N PHE A 49 13.82 5.24 9.78
CA PHE A 49 13.49 4.30 8.71
C PHE A 49 13.87 4.83 7.32
N LYS A 50 13.49 6.07 6.99
CA LYS A 50 13.81 6.67 5.68
C LYS A 50 15.31 6.77 5.44
N GLN A 51 16.08 7.11 6.48
CA GLN A 51 17.53 7.23 6.40
C GLN A 51 18.19 5.86 6.23
N LEU A 52 17.81 4.87 7.04
CA LEU A 52 18.36 3.52 6.98
C LEU A 52 18.04 2.86 5.64
N ALA A 53 16.77 2.91 5.21
CA ALA A 53 16.33 2.33 3.94
C ALA A 53 17.10 2.91 2.76
N LYS A 54 17.34 4.23 2.75
CA LYS A 54 18.17 4.89 1.73
C LYS A 54 19.63 4.41 1.78
N ARG A 55 20.20 4.26 2.98
CA ARG A 55 21.59 3.82 3.18
C ARG A 55 21.83 2.40 2.67
N VAL A 56 20.89 1.48 2.91
CA VAL A 56 21.03 0.05 2.52
C VAL A 56 20.42 -0.27 1.17
N GLY A 57 19.87 0.73 0.46
CA GLY A 57 19.20 0.54 -0.82
C GLY A 57 17.92 -0.30 -0.71
N ALA A 58 17.22 -0.27 0.41
CA ALA A 58 15.93 -0.94 0.57
C ALA A 58 14.82 -0.05 0.00
N PRO A 59 14.05 -0.50 -1.01
CA PRO A 59 12.91 0.26 -1.49
C PRO A 59 11.85 0.38 -0.40
N ARG A 60 11.19 1.54 -0.36
CA ARG A 60 10.13 1.79 0.63
C ARG A 60 8.83 1.07 0.29
N PHE A 61 8.65 0.68 -0.97
CA PHE A 61 7.44 0.07 -1.48
C PHE A 61 7.82 -1.11 -2.36
N CYS A 62 7.13 -2.23 -2.17
CA CYS A 62 7.25 -3.41 -3.02
C CYS A 62 6.31 -3.32 -4.22
N GLN A 63 6.61 -4.08 -5.26
CA GLN A 63 5.71 -4.20 -6.40
C GLN A 63 4.38 -4.87 -6.01
N PRO A 64 3.25 -4.37 -6.53
CA PRO A 64 1.93 -4.90 -6.18
C PRO A 64 1.71 -6.28 -6.82
N LEU A 65 1.72 -7.34 -6.00
CA LEU A 65 1.56 -8.76 -6.40
C LEU A 65 0.34 -9.09 -7.28
N ALA A 66 -0.65 -8.20 -7.33
CA ALA A 66 -1.78 -8.33 -8.22
C ALA A 66 -2.11 -6.97 -8.85
N PRO A 67 -2.53 -6.95 -10.13
CA PRO A 67 -3.02 -5.72 -10.73
C PRO A 67 -4.21 -5.19 -9.94
N ARG A 68 -4.27 -3.86 -9.77
CA ARG A 68 -5.37 -3.18 -9.09
C ARG A 68 -6.66 -3.39 -9.89
N LYS A 69 -7.48 -4.37 -9.49
CA LYS A 69 -8.81 -4.59 -10.07
C LYS A 69 -9.79 -3.58 -9.48
N TYR A 70 -10.23 -2.61 -10.29
CA TYR A 70 -11.29 -1.69 -9.91
C TYR A 70 -12.64 -2.30 -10.32
N SER A 71 -13.22 -3.10 -9.44
CA SER A 71 -14.48 -3.82 -9.65
C SER A 71 -15.73 -2.96 -9.48
N HIS A 72 -15.59 -1.70 -9.08
CA HIS A 72 -16.72 -0.82 -8.83
C HIS A 72 -16.55 0.50 -9.54
N LYS A 73 -17.57 0.88 -10.30
CA LYS A 73 -17.64 2.18 -10.97
C LYS A 73 -18.80 2.97 -10.40
N TYR A 74 -18.52 4.24 -10.11
CA TYR A 74 -19.51 5.19 -9.63
C TYR A 74 -19.52 6.42 -10.53
N GLN A 75 -20.69 7.05 -10.67
CA GLN A 75 -20.83 8.29 -11.42
C GLN A 75 -21.62 9.31 -10.62
N CYS A 76 -21.18 10.57 -10.68
CA CYS A 76 -21.95 11.67 -10.13
C CYS A 76 -23.14 12.02 -11.04
N GLU A 77 -24.33 12.10 -10.46
CA GLU A 77 -25.56 12.47 -11.18
C GLU A 77 -25.51 13.90 -11.74
N ARG A 78 -24.83 14.84 -11.05
CA ARG A 78 -24.84 16.28 -11.40
C ARG A 78 -23.78 16.68 -12.43
N CYS A 79 -22.57 16.13 -12.32
CA CYS A 79 -21.43 16.55 -13.15
C CYS A 79 -20.81 15.41 -13.95
N ALA A 80 -21.47 14.25 -14.00
CA ALA A 80 -21.06 13.05 -14.73
C ALA A 80 -19.65 12.51 -14.41
N THR A 81 -18.99 13.03 -13.38
CA THR A 81 -17.62 12.60 -13.01
C THR A 81 -17.64 11.14 -12.55
N SER A 82 -16.75 10.34 -13.14
CA SER A 82 -16.64 8.90 -12.89
C SER A 82 -15.54 8.59 -11.87
N TYR A 83 -15.81 7.62 -11.00
CA TYR A 83 -14.89 7.14 -9.97
C TYR A 83 -14.75 5.62 -10.06
N GLN A 84 -13.52 5.15 -10.26
CA GLN A 84 -13.18 3.72 -10.18
C GLN A 84 -12.68 3.39 -8.77
N ARG A 85 -13.21 2.32 -8.18
CA ARG A 85 -12.90 1.89 -6.80
C ARG A 85 -12.70 0.38 -6.73
N GLN A 86 -11.78 -0.04 -5.87
CA GLN A 86 -11.55 -1.46 -5.55
C GLN A 86 -12.57 -1.99 -4.52
N ARG A 87 -13.06 -1.11 -3.64
CA ARG A 87 -14.03 -1.44 -2.60
C ARG A 87 -15.35 -0.73 -2.87
N LYS A 88 -16.46 -1.40 -2.56
CA LYS A 88 -17.78 -0.79 -2.58
C LYS A 88 -17.81 0.36 -1.56
N ILE A 89 -18.24 1.54 -2.00
CA ILE A 89 -18.50 2.69 -1.13
C ILE A 89 -20.00 2.85 -0.89
N ASP A 90 -20.33 3.40 0.27
CA ASP A 90 -21.69 3.75 0.64
C ASP A 90 -22.09 5.08 -0.01
N THR A 91 -22.95 5.01 -1.03
CA THR A 91 -23.40 6.18 -1.79
C THR A 91 -24.30 7.13 -0.98
N THR A 92 -24.78 6.71 0.20
CA THR A 92 -25.54 7.58 1.10
C THR A 92 -24.62 8.56 1.82
N ARG A 93 -23.42 8.11 2.22
CA ARG A 93 -22.41 8.89 2.95
C ARG A 93 -21.48 9.67 2.03
N TYR A 94 -21.08 9.07 0.90
CA TYR A 94 -20.12 9.67 0.00
C TYR A 94 -20.78 10.58 -1.05
N ARG A 95 -20.06 11.60 -1.49
CA ARG A 95 -20.48 12.59 -2.49
C ARG A 95 -19.37 12.85 -3.50
N CYS A 96 -19.74 13.46 -4.62
CA CYS A 96 -18.80 13.88 -5.65
C CYS A 96 -17.76 14.85 -5.07
N GLY A 97 -16.47 14.56 -5.28
CA GLY A 97 -15.38 15.43 -4.84
C GLY A 97 -15.36 16.79 -5.54
N ARG A 98 -15.96 16.90 -6.74
CA ARG A 98 -15.97 18.10 -7.57
C ARG A 98 -17.16 19.03 -7.28
N CYS A 99 -18.38 18.51 -7.30
CA CYS A 99 -19.60 19.32 -7.18
C CYS A 99 -20.43 19.03 -5.93
N LYS A 100 -19.96 18.13 -5.05
CA LYS A 100 -20.68 17.64 -3.85
C LYS A 100 -22.03 16.96 -4.13
N GLY A 101 -22.38 16.71 -5.40
CA GLY A 101 -23.58 15.99 -5.82
C GLY A 101 -23.57 14.51 -5.42
N LYS A 102 -24.75 13.88 -5.47
CA LYS A 102 -24.92 12.44 -5.21
C LYS A 102 -24.15 11.62 -6.26
N ILE A 103 -23.64 10.47 -5.82
CA ILE A 103 -22.94 9.50 -6.66
C ILE A 103 -23.70 8.18 -6.61
N ASN A 104 -23.85 7.52 -7.75
CA ASN A 104 -24.48 6.21 -7.83
C ASN A 104 -23.50 5.20 -8.40
N LYS A 105 -23.68 3.93 -8.02
CA LYS A 105 -22.96 2.81 -8.61
C LYS A 105 -23.53 2.57 -10.01
N ILE A 106 -22.64 2.48 -11.00
CA ILE A 106 -23.01 2.15 -12.38
C ILE A 106 -22.63 0.70 -12.73
N GLU A 107 -21.60 0.13 -12.08
CA GLU A 107 -21.14 -1.26 -12.25
C GLU A 107 -20.48 -1.78 -10.97
#